data_AF-A0A179B8N1-F1
#
_entry.id   AF-A0A179B8N1-F1
#
_cell.length_a   1.000
_cell.length_b   1.000
_cell.length_c   1.000
_cell.angle_alpha   90.00
_cell.angle_beta   90.00
_cell.angle_gamma   90.00
#
_symmetry.space_group_name_H-M   'P 1'
#
loop_
_entity.id
_entity.type
_entity.pdbx_description
1 polymer ?
#
loop_
_entity_poly.entity_id
_entity_poly.type
_entity_poly.pdbx_seq_one_letter_code
_entity_poly.pdbx_strand_id
1 'polypeptide(L)'
;MIELSIIAARLTSLVLTLLFWAILIRAVLSWVQPDPRKPIVQFLERVTGPILYPLQRIIPPLGGIDLSPLVAMLLIELLKGLLVNAILNLGG
;
A
#
# COMPACT_ATOMS: atom_id res chain seq x y z
N MET A 1 -18.57 15.30 17.04
CA MET A 1 -17.41 15.66 16.20
C MET A 1 -16.23 14.73 16.46
N ILE A 2 -15.80 14.53 17.72
CA ILE A 2 -14.73 13.60 18.11
C ILE A 2 -14.99 12.14 17.67
N GLU A 3 -16.17 11.57 17.94
CA GLU A 3 -16.47 10.18 17.54
C GLU A 3 -16.34 9.96 16.02
N LEU A 4 -16.76 10.95 15.23
CA LEU A 4 -16.69 10.87 13.78
C LEU A 4 -15.22 10.87 13.29
N SER A 5 -14.35 11.68 13.89
CA SER A 5 -12.92 11.70 13.53
C SER A 5 -12.23 10.39 13.90
N ILE A 6 -12.57 9.78 15.03
CA ILE A 6 -12.03 8.48 15.44
C ILE A 6 -12.42 7.40 14.44
N ILE A 7 -13.69 7.34 14.04
CA ILE A 7 -14.16 6.35 13.06
C ILE A 7 -13.46 6.56 11.72
N ALA A 8 -13.38 7.80 11.24
CA ALA A 8 -12.69 8.14 9.99
C ALA A 8 -11.20 7.76 10.03
N ALA A 9 -10.52 8.03 11.15
CA ALA A 9 -9.11 7.66 11.35
C ALA A 9 -8.91 6.14 11.34
N ARG A 10 -9.80 5.38 11.98
CA ARG A 10 -9.76 3.90 11.98
C ARG A 10 -9.95 3.32 10.60
N LEU A 11 -10.93 3.81 9.83
CA LEU A 11 -11.17 3.36 8.45
C LEU A 11 -9.98 3.68 7.55
N THR A 12 -9.41 4.89 7.68
CA THR A 12 -8.21 5.29 6.95
C THR A 12 -7.03 4.38 7.27
N SER A 13 -6.78 4.12 8.56
CA SER A 13 -5.72 3.21 9.00
C SER A 13 -5.93 1.79 8.48
N LEU A 14 -7.18 1.30 8.48
CA LEU A 14 -7.51 -0.04 7.99
C LEU A 14 -7.20 -0.18 6.50
N VAL A 15 -7.66 0.76 5.67
CA VAL A 15 -7.44 0.74 4.22
C VAL A 15 -5.95 0.77 3.90
N LEU A 16 -5.19 1.67 4.54
CA LEU A 16 -3.74 1.78 4.31
C LEU A 16 -3.00 0.52 4.77
N THR A 17 -3.41 -0.08 5.89
CA THR A 17 -2.84 -1.35 6.37
C THR A 17 -3.10 -2.49 5.40
N LEU A 18 -4.32 -2.58 4.85
CA LEU A 18 -4.66 -3.59 3.84
C LEU A 18 -3.84 -3.40 2.55
N LEU A 19 -3.63 -2.15 2.12
CA LEU A 19 -2.78 -1.85 0.97
C LEU A 19 -1.32 -2.22 1.20
N PHE A 20 -0.78 -1.93 2.41
CA PHE A 20 0.56 -2.36 2.80
C PHE A 20 0.72 -3.87 2.66
N TRP A 21 -0.19 -4.65 3.25
CA TRP A 21 -0.14 -6.11 3.16
C TRP A 21 -0.34 -6.63 1.74
N ALA A 22 -1.23 -6.02 0.94
CA ALA A 22 -1.40 -6.39 -0.46
C ALA A 22 -0.11 -6.19 -1.27
N ILE A 23 0.60 -5.07 -1.06
CA ILE A 23 1.90 -4.81 -1.70
C ILE A 23 2.95 -5.79 -1.22
N LEU A 24 3.02 -6.08 0.08
CA LEU A 24 3.95 -7.06 0.62
C LEU A 24 3.71 -8.45 0.03
N ILE A 25 2.44 -8.89 -0.05
CA ILE A 25 2.09 -10.17 -0.67
C ILE A 25 2.49 -10.16 -2.15
N ARG A 26 2.21 -9.09 -2.91
CA ARG A 26 2.64 -8.99 -4.31
C ARG A 26 4.16 -9.05 -4.46
N ALA A 27 4.91 -8.41 -3.56
CA ALA A 27 6.37 -8.46 -3.55
C ALA A 27 6.88 -9.89 -3.29
N VAL A 28 6.33 -10.58 -2.29
CA VAL A 28 6.67 -11.99 -2.01
C VAL A 28 6.30 -12.90 -3.17
N LEU A 29 5.12 -12.69 -3.78
CA LEU A 29 4.68 -13.46 -4.95
C LEU A 29 5.61 -13.28 -6.15
N SER A 30 6.25 -12.12 -6.30
CA SER A 30 7.21 -11.89 -7.40
C SER A 30 8.42 -12.83 -7.35
N TRP A 31 8.83 -13.30 -6.17
CA TRP A 31 9.93 -14.26 -6.03
C TRP A 31 9.57 -15.68 -6.45
N VAL A 32 8.32 -16.09 -6.24
CA VAL A 32 7.86 -17.45 -6.55
C VAL A 32 7.19 -17.56 -7.93
N GLN A 33 6.99 -16.42 -8.61
CA GLN A 33 6.48 -16.34 -9.99
C GLN A 33 5.19 -17.17 -10.24
N PRO A 34 4.09 -16.90 -9.51
CA PRO A 34 2.85 -17.65 -9.67
C PRO A 34 2.20 -17.39 -11.03
N ASP A 35 1.34 -18.31 -11.48
CA ASP A 35 0.57 -18.13 -12.71
C ASP A 35 -0.25 -16.82 -12.66
N PRO A 36 0.01 -15.85 -13.57
CA PRO A 36 -0.67 -14.56 -13.64
C PRO A 36 -2.19 -14.65 -13.84
N ARG A 37 -2.68 -15.78 -14.36
CA ARG A 37 -4.11 -16.00 -14.60
C ARG A 37 -4.89 -16.28 -13.32
N LYS A 38 -4.21 -16.61 -12.21
CA LYS A 38 -4.89 -16.87 -10.94
C LYS A 38 -5.62 -15.63 -10.44
N PRO A 39 -6.89 -15.74 -9.98
CA PRO A 39 -7.69 -14.60 -9.55
C PRO A 39 -7.02 -13.73 -8.49
N ILE A 40 -6.32 -14.35 -7.54
CA ILE A 40 -5.60 -13.63 -6.47
C ILE A 40 -4.45 -12.77 -7.02
N VAL A 41 -3.73 -13.24 -8.04
CA VAL A 41 -2.63 -12.49 -8.65
C VAL A 41 -3.20 -11.28 -9.41
N GLN A 42 -4.25 -11.49 -10.21
CA GLN A 42 -4.94 -10.39 -10.91
C GLN A 42 -5.53 -9.36 -9.95
N PHE A 43 -6.09 -9.82 -8.82
CA PHE A 43 -6.63 -8.93 -7.79
C PHE A 43 -5.53 -8.06 -7.19
N LEU A 44 -4.42 -8.66 -6.75
CA LEU A 44 -3.29 -7.92 -6.19
C LEU A 44 -2.70 -6.94 -7.21
N GLU A 45 -2.56 -7.35 -8.46
CA GLU A 45 -2.08 -6.50 -9.56
C GLU A 45 -2.97 -5.28 -9.74
N ARG A 46 -4.30 -5.45 -9.74
CA ARG A 46 -5.27 -4.34 -9.90
C ARG A 46 -5.28 -3.40 -8.70
N VAL A 47 -5.20 -3.93 -7.48
CA VAL A 47 -5.26 -3.12 -6.24
C VAL A 47 -3.97 -2.34 -6.03
N THR A 48 -2.82 -2.98 -6.27
CA THR A 48 -1.51 -2.39 -5.98
C THR A 48 -0.87 -1.71 -7.18
N GLY A 49 -1.29 -2.04 -8.41
CA GLY A 49 -0.80 -1.50 -9.68
C GLY A 49 -0.79 0.03 -9.74
N PRO A 50 -1.88 0.73 -9.37
CA PRO A 50 -1.93 2.19 -9.36
C PRO A 50 -0.85 2.84 -8.47
N ILE A 51 -0.33 2.12 -7.47
CA ILE A 51 0.74 2.60 -6.57
C ILE A 51 2.12 2.14 -7.08
N LEU A 52 2.26 0.87 -7.47
CA LEU A 52 3.55 0.30 -7.83
C LEU A 52 4.01 0.69 -9.23
N TYR A 53 3.14 0.76 -10.24
CA TYR A 53 3.58 1.07 -11.61
C TYR A 53 4.18 2.47 -11.76
N PRO A 54 3.65 3.54 -11.15
CA PRO A 54 4.32 4.84 -11.16
C PRO A 54 5.69 4.78 -10.50
N LEU A 55 5.81 4.07 -9.38
CA LEU A 55 7.08 3.92 -8.66
C LEU A 55 8.11 3.15 -9.48
N GLN A 56 7.72 2.07 -10.16
CA GLN A 56 8.57 1.28 -11.06
C GLN A 56 9.08 2.08 -12.27
N ARG A 57 8.35 3.13 -12.69
CA ARG A 57 8.81 4.04 -13.75
C ARG A 57 9.88 5.02 -13.26
N ILE A 58 9.90 5.32 -11.97
CA ILE A 58 10.83 6.28 -11.34
C ILE A 58 12.05 5.55 -10.78
N ILE A 59 11.83 4.37 -10.20
CA ILE A 59 12.83 3.57 -9.50
C ILE A 59 13.20 2.39 -10.39
N PRO A 60 14.33 2.44 -11.10
CA PRO A 60 14.78 1.32 -11.89
C PRO A 60 15.10 0.10 -11.00
N PRO A 61 14.90 -1.13 -11.47
CA PRO A 61 15.29 -2.33 -10.73
C PRO A 61 16.79 -2.32 -10.40
N LEU A 62 17.13 -2.64 -9.15
CA LEU A 62 18.53 -2.75 -8.72
C LEU A 62 18.93 -4.23 -8.68
N GLY A 63 19.88 -4.62 -9.53
CA GLY A 63 20.32 -6.02 -9.62
C GLY A 63 19.22 -7.00 -10.01
N GLY A 64 18.22 -6.56 -10.77
CA GLY A 64 17.07 -7.36 -11.16
C GLY A 64 15.98 -7.48 -10.09
N ILE A 65 16.14 -6.84 -8.93
CA ILE A 65 15.14 -6.78 -7.86
C ILE A 65 14.38 -5.46 -7.96
N ASP A 66 13.05 -5.55 -7.97
CA ASP A 66 12.18 -4.39 -7.89
C ASP A 66 12.08 -3.87 -6.44
N LEU A 67 12.61 -2.67 -6.20
CA LEU A 67 12.54 -2.01 -4.90
C LEU A 67 11.29 -1.14 -4.73
N SER A 68 10.47 -0.99 -5.77
CA SER A 68 9.24 -0.19 -5.73
C SER A 68 8.28 -0.63 -4.62
N PRO A 69 8.09 -1.94 -4.33
CA PRO A 69 7.25 -2.37 -3.21
C PRO A 69 7.75 -1.87 -1.86
N LEU A 70 9.07 -1.85 -1.63
CA LEU A 70 9.66 -1.35 -0.38
C LEU A 70 9.39 0.14 -0.22
N VAL A 71 9.62 0.92 -1.28
CA VAL A 71 9.35 2.36 -1.25
C VAL A 71 7.85 2.64 -1.08
N ALA A 72 6.98 1.89 -1.75
CA ALA A 72 5.53 2.02 -1.59
C ALA A 72 5.08 1.76 -0.15
N MET A 73 5.61 0.71 0.49
CA MET A 73 5.32 0.37 1.88
C MET A 73 5.75 1.49 2.84
N LEU A 74 6.94 2.07 2.63
CA LEU A 74 7.41 3.21 3.42
C LEU A 74 6.52 4.45 3.25
N LEU A 75 6.12 4.76 2.01
CA LEU A 75 5.21 5.88 1.73
C LEU A 75 3.83 5.66 2.35
N ILE A 76 3.30 4.43 2.33
CA ILE A 76 2.02 4.09 2.95
C ILE A 76 2.08 4.30 4.47
N GLU A 77 3.13 3.83 5.15
CA GLU A 77 3.27 4.00 6.60
C GLU A 77 3.41 5.49 6.97
N LEU A 78 4.18 6.25 6.20
CA LEU A 78 4.30 7.71 6.36
C LEU A 78 2.93 8.40 6.21
N LEU A 79 2.22 8.11 5.11
CA LEU A 79 0.89 8.67 4.84
C LEU A 79 -0.12 8.28 5.91
N LYS A 80 -0.08 7.04 6.40
CA LYS A 80 -0.96 6.56 7.47
C LYS A 80 -0.79 7.40 8.72
N GLY A 81 0.45 7.62 9.17
CA GLY A 81 0.74 8.46 10.34
C GLY A 81 0.23 9.88 10.15
N LEU A 82 0.54 10.50 9.01
CA LEU A 82 0.13 11.88 8.70
C LEU A 82 -1.41 12.03 8.66
N LEU A 83 -2.10 11.16 7.93
CA LEU A 83 -3.54 11.24 7.75
C LEU A 83 -4.30 10.93 9.04
N VAL A 84 -3.90 9.89 9.77
CA VAL A 84 -4.55 9.54 11.06
C VAL A 84 -4.41 10.68 12.05
N ASN A 85 -3.20 11.23 12.21
CA ASN A 85 -2.97 12.37 13.11
C ASN A 85 -3.76 13.61 12.68
N ALA A 86 -3.76 13.93 11.37
CA ALA A 86 -4.53 15.05 10.84
C ALA A 86 -6.03 14.90 11.12
N ILE A 87 -6.61 13.72 10.86
CA ILE A 87 -8.04 13.46 11.09
C ILE A 87 -8.40 13.59 12.57
N LEU A 88 -7.59 13.02 13.46
CA LEU A 88 -7.86 13.08 14.91
C LEU A 88 -7.81 14.52 15.42
N ASN A 89 -6.84 15.32 14.98
CA ASN A 89 -6.70 16.72 15.37
C ASN A 89 -7.85 17.62 14.87
N LEU A 90 -8.49 17.27 13.75
CA LEU A 90 -9.65 18.01 13.23
C LEU A 90 -10.92 17.79 14.06
N GLY A 91 -10.98 16.71 14.84
CA GLY A 91 -12.13 16.40 15.68
C GLY A 91 -11.99 16.84 17.14
N GLY A 92 -10.77 17.22 17.55
CA GLY A 92 -10.42 17.71 18.89
C GLY A 92 -10.73 19.18 19.11
#